data_AF-U1Y3R8-F1
#
_entry.id   AF-U1Y3R8-F1
#
_cell.length_a   1.000
_cell.length_b   1.000
_cell.length_c   1.000
_cell.angle_alpha   90.00
_cell.angle_beta   90.00
_cell.angle_gamma   90.00
#
_symmetry.space_group_name_H-M   'P 1'
#
loop_
_entity.id
_entity.type
_entity.pdbx_description
1 polymer ?
#
loop_
_entity_poly.entity_id
_entity_poly.type
_entity_poly.pdbx_seq_one_letter_code
_entity_poly.pdbx_strand_id
1 'polypeptide(L)' 'MNIVFTEMKCQECGVKLTEYEVEEKGLYCMDCYEDKKKAMEK' A
#
# COMPACT_ATOMS: atom_id res chain seq x y z
N MET A 1 4.36 -23.01 -15.82
CA MET A 1 3.54 -21.84 -15.48
C MET A 1 4.30 -21.02 -14.47
N ASN A 2 4.84 -19.87 -14.88
CA ASN A 2 5.38 -18.91 -13.91
C ASN A 2 4.19 -18.27 -13.23
N ILE A 3 3.82 -18.78 -12.05
CA ILE A 3 2.82 -18.15 -11.21
C ILE A 3 3.48 -16.87 -10.71
N VAL A 4 3.26 -15.76 -11.41
CA VAL A 4 3.62 -14.45 -10.91
C VAL A 4 2.65 -14.18 -9.77
N PHE A 5 3.05 -14.55 -8.55
CA PHE A 5 2.48 -13.96 -7.35
C PHE A 5 2.87 -12.49 -7.42
N THR A 6 1.99 -11.67 -8.00
CA THR A 6 2.13 -10.21 -7.96
C THR A 6 1.91 -9.80 -6.52
N GLU A 7 2.96 -9.93 -5.70
CA GLU A 7 2.97 -9.46 -4.33
C GLU A 7 2.82 -7.94 -4.41
N MET A 8 1.63 -7.45 -4.11
CA MET A 8 1.40 -6.03 -4.02
C MET A 8 2.19 -5.51 -2.83
N LYS A 9 3.01 -4.49 -3.06
CA LYS A 9 3.89 -3.92 -2.04
C LYS A 9 3.63 -2.43 -1.94
N CYS A 10 3.80 -1.90 -0.73
CA CYS A 10 3.70 -0.48 -0.48
C CYS A 10 4.70 0.26 -1.37
N GLN A 11 4.24 1.30 -2.05
CA GLN A 11 5.08 2.09 -2.94
C GLN A 11 6.18 2.85 -2.19
N GLU A 12 5.99 3.14 -0.90
CA GLU A 12 6.95 3.88 -0.06
C GLU A 12 7.95 2.95 0.63
N CYS A 13 7.45 1.98 1.40
CA CYS A 13 8.30 1.15 2.26
C CYS A 13 8.54 -0.27 1.72
N GLY A 14 7.84 -0.68 0.67
CA GLY A 14 8.00 -2.02 0.08
C GLY A 14 7.42 -3.17 0.91
N VAL A 15 6.70 -2.89 2.01
CA VAL A 15 6.01 -3.93 2.79
C VAL A 15 4.92 -4.59 1.95
N LYS A 16 4.68 -5.88 2.18
CA LYS A 16 3.61 -6.62 1.51
C LYS A 16 2.25 -6.06 1.92
N LEU A 17 1.43 -5.73 0.93
CA LEU A 17 0.07 -5.23 1.10
C LEU A 17 -0.92 -6.37 0.98
N THR A 18 -2.01 -6.21 1.71
CA THR A 18 -3.24 -6.98 1.51
C THR A 18 -4.06 -6.41 0.36
N GLU A 19 -4.95 -7.21 -0.23
CA GLU A 19 -5.87 -6.72 -1.29
C GLU A 19 -6.69 -5.52 -0.81
N TYR A 20 -7.15 -5.56 0.45
CA TYR A 20 -7.87 -4.45 1.09
C TYR A 20 -7.08 -3.14 1.10
N GLU A 21 -5.79 -3.18 1.48
CA GLU A 21 -4.95 -1.98 1.48
C GLU A 21 -4.74 -1.42 0.08
N VAL A 22 -4.71 -2.28 -0.95
CA VAL A 22 -4.55 -1.81 -2.32
C VAL A 22 -5.83 -1.16 -2.83
N GLU A 23 -6.99 -1.76 -2.58
CA GLU A 23 -8.29 -1.22 -3.00
C GLU A 23 -8.64 0.08 -2.27
N GLU A 24 -8.42 0.14 -0.95
CA GLU A 24 -8.86 1.27 -0.12
C GLU A 24 -7.80 2.37 0.03
N LYS A 25 -6.53 1.99 0.09
CA LYS A 25 -5.40 2.90 0.39
C LYS A 25 -4.48 3.15 -0.81
N GLY A 26 -4.68 2.47 -1.93
CA GLY A 26 -4.01 2.79 -3.21
C GLY A 26 -2.52 2.48 -3.23
N LEU A 27 -2.13 1.22 -3.03
CA LEU A 27 -0.74 0.75 -2.96
C LEU A 27 0.10 1.38 -1.83
N TYR A 28 -0.54 1.86 -0.75
CA TYR A 28 0.14 2.29 0.47
C TYR A 28 -0.27 1.39 1.63
N CYS A 29 0.69 1.04 2.48
CA CYS A 29 0.39 0.37 3.73
C CYS A 29 -0.33 1.32 4.69
N MET A 30 -0.91 0.78 5.74
CA MET A 30 -1.61 1.56 6.75
C MET A 30 -0.79 2.76 7.27
N ASP A 31 0.49 2.56 7.62
CA ASP A 31 1.36 3.61 8.14
C ASP A 31 1.61 4.73 7.13
N CYS A 32 2.08 4.38 5.92
CA CYS A 32 2.38 5.36 4.87
C CYS A 32 1.13 6.09 4.38
N TYR A 33 -0.02 5.41 4.37
CA TYR A 33 -1.30 6.03 4.05
C TYR A 33 -1.71 7.05 5.11
N GLU A 34 -1.56 6.74 6.40
CA GLU A 34 -1.88 7.68 7.47
C GLU A 34 -0.96 8.91 7.47
N ASP A 35 0.34 8.71 7.23
CA ASP A 35 1.29 9.83 7.11
C ASP A 35 0.92 10.75 5.95
N LYS A 36 0.56 10.18 4.80
CA LYS A 36 0.04 10.96 3.65
C LYS A 36 -1.26 11.67 3.99
N LYS A 37 -2.20 11.00 4.66
CA LYS A 37 -3.49 11.60 5.03
C LYS A 37 -3.30 12.78 5.97
N LYS A 38 -2.47 12.63 7.01
CA LYS A 38 -2.11 13.72 7.95
C LYS A 38 -1.44 14.89 7.24
N ALA A 39 -0.66 14.64 6.18
CA ALA A 39 -0.03 15.70 5.41
C ALA A 39 -1.00 16.49 4.51
N MET A 40 -2.15 15.91 4.13
CA MET A 40 -3.17 16.58 3.31
C MET A 40 -4.23 17.32 4.13
N GLU A 41 -4.38 17.00 5.41
CA GLU A 41 -5.33 17.67 6.32
C GLU A 41 -4.75 18.95 6.98
N LYS A 42 -3.56 19.40 6.58
CA LYS A 42 -2.87 20.58 7.14
C LYS A 42 -2.73 21.70 6.12
#